data_AF-A0A835VNZ1-F1
#
_entry.id   AF-A0A835VNZ1-F1
#
_cell.length_a   1.000
_cell.length_b   1.000
_cell.length_c   1.000
_cell.angle_alpha   90.00
_cell.angle_beta   90.00
_cell.angle_gamma   90.00
#
_symmetry.space_group_name_H-M   'P 1'
#
loop_
_entity.id
_entity.type
_entity.pdbx_description
1 polymer ?
#
loop_
_entity_poly.entity_id
_entity_poly.type
_entity_poly.pdbx_seq_one_letter_code
_entity_poly.pdbx_strand_id
1 'polypeptide(L)'
;MQEDLGIATKTGPDATEVPTFRSAYCAWRQAYGPEYWPFLPRAIQAWGQIKGWLQVHCPAIRASIQDGTTEAEIRSVEGLLGFSLPPALKVIYRLHNGQALLFDASRDRRHAAAKAARAGVSGGAAGGPPPGAGLGPESEEELGSIFHGMFGGYSVYSHLVVTRLMPLRRAAMWTQELELHKLRPQLMAFACSFRVRDKMFVADAATGGLAVARRGGRGMVLQPAAPAADSAPGACDGVLRWFEEYARRLAAGYYEVAVLDEDYPEGSRAISLFPLQPPEMKEEVTRGVRVRASVVYAPEESPAGKHLFAYTIRFALQDTQSQLAALPPGSSAAQCLSRCQLSTRHWRIRDERGEVADEVRGEGVIGKYPLLEAGGPELSYCSCTHQAAPQGSMEGEFRFVEGSLERQLGAGFDVACPRFNLEVPPFIF
;
A
#
# COMPACT_ATOMS: atom_id res chain seq x y z
N MET A 1 18.70 -25.51 13.47
CA MET A 1 19.57 -24.90 12.42
C MET A 1 18.76 -24.39 11.23
N GLN A 2 17.99 -25.23 10.54
CA GLN A 2 17.13 -24.80 9.43
C GLN A 2 16.01 -23.87 9.94
N GLU A 3 15.29 -24.31 10.96
CA GLU A 3 14.25 -23.52 11.64
C GLU A 3 14.84 -22.27 12.30
N ASP A 4 16.01 -22.36 12.92
CA ASP A 4 16.68 -21.23 13.60
C ASP A 4 17.02 -20.05 12.66
N LEU A 5 17.32 -20.31 11.38
CA LEU A 5 17.61 -19.27 10.38
C LEU A 5 16.44 -18.96 9.45
N GLY A 6 15.36 -19.75 9.50
CA GLY A 6 14.25 -19.61 8.56
C GLY A 6 14.63 -19.89 7.09
N ILE A 7 15.70 -20.66 6.84
CA ILE A 7 16.15 -21.00 5.48
C ILE A 7 15.47 -22.28 5.00
N ALA A 8 14.85 -22.25 3.82
CA ALA A 8 14.20 -23.44 3.23
C ALA A 8 15.17 -24.28 2.37
N THR A 9 16.28 -23.69 1.94
CA THR A 9 17.26 -24.29 1.03
C THR A 9 18.66 -24.23 1.61
N LYS A 10 19.55 -25.11 1.13
CA LYS A 10 20.97 -25.13 1.52
C LYS A 10 21.76 -24.05 0.76
N THR A 11 21.34 -22.80 0.89
CA THR A 11 21.97 -21.68 0.18
C THR A 11 22.62 -20.70 1.16
N GLY A 12 23.82 -20.23 0.80
CA GLY A 12 24.52 -19.16 1.48
C GLY A 12 23.90 -17.78 1.24
N PRO A 13 24.44 -16.74 1.88
CA PRO A 13 23.95 -15.36 1.80
C PRO A 13 24.04 -14.73 0.41
N ASP A 14 24.89 -15.25 -0.45
CA ASP A 14 25.09 -14.90 -1.87
C ASP A 14 24.31 -15.83 -2.83
N ALA A 15 23.33 -16.56 -2.29
CA ALA A 15 22.58 -17.60 -2.99
C ALA A 15 23.43 -18.78 -3.52
N THR A 16 24.67 -18.94 -3.06
CA THR A 16 25.48 -20.11 -3.42
C THR A 16 24.93 -21.38 -2.78
N GLU A 17 24.74 -22.44 -3.56
CA GLU A 17 24.38 -23.75 -3.00
C GLU A 17 25.56 -24.35 -2.24
N VAL A 18 25.28 -24.87 -1.04
CA VAL A 18 26.28 -25.52 -0.19
C VAL A 18 25.84 -26.93 0.21
N PRO A 19 26.78 -27.85 0.52
CA PRO A 19 26.46 -29.28 0.65
C PRO A 19 25.49 -29.60 1.81
N THR A 20 25.52 -28.81 2.88
CA THR A 20 24.74 -29.06 4.11
C THR A 20 24.12 -27.79 4.69
N PHE A 21 23.01 -27.95 5.43
CA PHE A 21 22.42 -26.85 6.21
C PHE A 21 23.37 -26.28 7.27
N ARG A 22 24.29 -27.10 7.80
CA ARG A 22 25.34 -26.62 8.72
C ARG A 22 26.31 -25.69 8.00
N SER A 23 26.73 -26.04 6.79
CA SER A 23 27.59 -25.18 5.97
C SER A 23 26.89 -23.87 5.62
N ALA A 24 25.60 -23.92 5.27
CA ALA A 24 24.80 -22.72 5.04
C ALA A 24 24.74 -21.84 6.29
N TYR A 25 24.39 -22.45 7.43
CA TYR A 25 24.33 -21.76 8.72
C TYR A 25 25.65 -21.08 9.08
N CYS A 26 26.78 -21.76 8.90
CA CYS A 26 28.11 -21.18 9.14
C CYS A 26 28.43 -20.03 8.18
N ALA A 27 28.07 -20.15 6.90
CA ALA A 27 28.29 -19.09 5.90
C ALA A 27 27.48 -17.83 6.24
N TRP A 28 26.21 -17.99 6.61
CA TRP A 28 25.40 -16.89 7.14
C TRP A 28 26.02 -16.31 8.41
N ARG A 29 26.44 -17.16 9.36
CA ARG A 29 27.13 -16.76 10.61
C ARG A 29 28.38 -15.91 10.38
N GLN A 30 29.12 -16.21 9.33
CA GLN A 30 30.33 -15.48 8.97
C GLN A 30 30.02 -14.15 8.26
N ALA A 31 28.97 -14.10 7.45
CA ALA A 31 28.62 -12.91 6.65
C ALA A 31 27.86 -11.83 7.44
N TYR A 32 27.23 -12.20 8.56
CA TYR A 32 26.42 -11.31 9.40
C TYR A 32 26.95 -11.31 10.84
N GLY A 33 27.26 -10.12 11.36
CA GLY A 33 27.73 -9.95 12.74
C GLY A 33 26.72 -10.41 13.81
N PRO A 34 27.19 -10.66 15.04
CA PRO A 34 26.36 -11.04 16.20
C PRO A 34 25.09 -10.19 16.39
N GLU A 35 25.17 -8.91 16.07
CA GLU A 35 24.11 -7.91 16.21
C GLU A 35 22.89 -8.15 15.31
N TYR A 36 23.03 -8.89 14.20
CA TYR A 36 21.93 -9.14 13.27
C TYR A 36 21.11 -10.38 13.61
N TRP A 37 21.66 -11.33 14.39
CA TRP A 37 21.00 -12.63 14.62
C TRP A 37 19.60 -12.59 15.21
N PRO A 38 19.26 -11.65 16.12
CA PRO A 38 17.90 -11.54 16.61
C PRO A 38 16.87 -11.21 15.52
N PHE A 39 17.32 -10.64 14.40
CA PHE A 39 16.48 -10.07 13.34
C PHE A 39 16.61 -10.77 11.99
N LEU A 40 17.73 -11.45 11.75
CA LEU A 40 18.05 -12.03 10.45
C LEU A 40 17.07 -13.13 10.00
N PRO A 41 16.68 -14.13 10.83
CA PRO A 41 15.72 -15.15 10.41
C PRO A 41 14.36 -14.54 10.01
N ARG A 42 13.91 -13.55 10.81
CA ARG A 42 12.70 -12.76 10.59
C ARG A 42 12.74 -12.03 9.24
N ALA A 43 13.85 -11.33 8.97
CA ALA A 43 14.04 -10.61 7.73
C ALA A 43 14.16 -11.54 6.50
N ILE A 44 14.84 -12.68 6.63
CA ILE A 44 14.92 -13.72 5.58
C ILE A 44 13.52 -14.22 5.23
N GLN A 45 12.71 -14.55 6.25
CA GLN A 45 11.36 -15.04 6.06
C GLN A 45 10.47 -14.00 5.36
N ALA A 46 10.47 -12.76 5.85
CA ALA A 46 9.66 -11.68 5.28
C ALA A 46 10.05 -11.39 3.81
N TRP A 47 11.35 -11.25 3.52
CA TRP A 47 11.83 -11.09 2.14
C TRP A 47 11.51 -12.29 1.26
N GLY A 48 11.62 -13.51 1.79
CA GLY A 48 11.27 -14.75 1.08
C GLY A 48 9.80 -14.75 0.65
N GLN A 49 8.89 -14.43 1.56
CA GLN A 49 7.45 -14.32 1.28
C GLN A 49 7.15 -13.24 0.25
N ILE A 50 7.69 -12.03 0.42
CA ILE A 50 7.46 -10.92 -0.52
C ILE A 50 7.98 -11.28 -1.91
N LYS A 51 9.24 -11.73 -2.03
CA LYS A 51 9.82 -12.09 -3.34
C LYS A 51 9.11 -13.27 -3.97
N GLY A 52 8.72 -14.28 -3.19
CA GLY A 52 7.98 -15.44 -3.68
C GLY A 52 6.62 -15.04 -4.26
N TRP A 53 5.88 -14.18 -3.55
CA TRP A 53 4.62 -13.64 -4.04
C TRP A 53 4.82 -12.80 -5.31
N LEU A 54 5.77 -11.86 -5.30
CA LEU A 54 6.05 -11.01 -6.46
C LEU A 54 6.50 -11.80 -7.69
N GLN A 55 7.24 -12.90 -7.51
CA GLN A 55 7.68 -13.75 -8.62
C GLN A 55 6.49 -14.34 -9.41
N VAL A 56 5.38 -14.61 -8.73
CA VAL A 56 4.16 -15.18 -9.34
C VAL A 56 3.25 -14.08 -9.87
N HIS A 57 3.06 -13.00 -9.10
CA HIS A 57 2.02 -12.01 -9.37
C HIS A 57 2.52 -10.74 -10.09
N CYS A 58 3.75 -10.30 -9.83
CA CYS A 58 4.34 -9.08 -10.40
C CYS A 58 5.84 -9.24 -10.74
N PRO A 59 6.20 -10.01 -11.78
CA PRO A 59 7.62 -10.26 -12.11
C PRO A 59 8.43 -8.98 -12.37
N ALA A 60 7.82 -7.94 -12.93
CA ALA A 60 8.48 -6.65 -13.14
C ALA A 60 8.89 -5.97 -11.83
N ILE A 61 8.02 -5.99 -10.80
CA ILE A 61 8.34 -5.48 -9.47
C ILE A 61 9.44 -6.34 -8.84
N ARG A 62 9.33 -7.67 -8.96
CA ARG A 62 10.36 -8.60 -8.46
C ARG A 62 11.74 -8.33 -9.07
N ALA A 63 11.80 -8.02 -10.36
CA ALA A 63 13.04 -7.75 -11.09
C ALA A 63 13.69 -6.42 -10.68
N SER A 64 12.91 -5.47 -10.14
CA SER A 64 13.44 -4.18 -9.66
C SER A 64 14.16 -4.26 -8.31
N ILE A 65 13.98 -5.34 -7.54
CA ILE A 65 14.58 -5.51 -6.21
C ILE A 65 16.09 -5.77 -6.37
N GLN A 66 16.89 -4.91 -5.77
CA GLN A 66 18.35 -4.98 -5.86
C GLN A 66 18.96 -5.98 -4.86
N ASP A 67 20.19 -6.39 -5.13
CA ASP A 67 21.00 -7.15 -4.20
C ASP A 67 21.27 -6.36 -2.91
N GLY A 68 21.67 -7.08 -1.87
CA GLY A 68 21.91 -6.53 -0.55
C GLY A 68 23.07 -5.55 -0.49
N THR A 69 22.97 -4.58 0.42
CA THR A 69 24.05 -3.63 0.69
C THR A 69 25.15 -4.25 1.57
N THR A 70 26.38 -3.78 1.38
CA THR A 70 27.54 -4.16 2.21
C THR A 70 27.62 -3.34 3.50
N GLU A 71 28.35 -3.83 4.50
CA GLU A 71 28.64 -3.06 5.73
C GLU A 71 29.37 -1.74 5.45
N ALA A 72 30.22 -1.70 4.42
CA ALA A 72 30.94 -0.50 4.05
C ALA A 72 30.00 0.59 3.51
N GLU A 73 29.02 0.20 2.71
CA GLU A 73 27.97 1.10 2.20
C GLU A 73 27.05 1.59 3.32
N ILE A 74 26.65 0.71 4.26
CA ILE A 74 25.89 1.12 5.44
C ILE A 74 26.67 2.15 6.26
N ARG A 75 27.93 1.88 6.59
CA ARG A 75 28.77 2.83 7.35
C ARG A 75 28.94 4.17 6.64
N SER A 76 29.06 4.14 5.31
CA SER A 76 29.10 5.36 4.50
C SER A 76 27.80 6.17 4.64
N VAL A 77 26.65 5.50 4.58
CA VAL A 77 25.34 6.15 4.78
C VAL A 77 25.16 6.66 6.22
N GLU A 78 25.54 5.88 7.24
CA GLU A 78 25.52 6.33 8.64
C GLU A 78 26.40 7.57 8.84
N GLY A 79 27.56 7.62 8.17
CA GLY A 79 28.43 8.81 8.15
C GLY A 79 27.78 10.03 7.51
N LEU A 80 26.98 9.85 6.45
CA LEU A 80 26.20 10.93 5.83
C LEU A 80 25.06 11.41 6.73
N LEU A 81 24.38 10.48 7.41
CA LEU A 81 23.25 10.76 8.29
C LEU A 81 23.67 11.36 9.64
N GLY A 82 24.86 11.02 10.12
CA GLY A 82 25.36 11.42 11.44
C GLY A 82 24.81 10.58 12.60
N PHE A 83 24.20 9.43 12.33
CA PHE A 83 23.73 8.48 13.34
C PHE A 83 23.77 7.03 12.82
N SER A 84 23.80 6.06 13.75
CA SER A 84 23.79 4.63 13.43
C SER A 84 22.37 4.12 13.20
N LEU A 85 22.21 3.25 12.21
CA LEU A 85 20.95 2.59 11.92
C LEU A 85 20.74 1.39 12.85
N PRO A 86 19.50 1.10 13.29
CA PRO A 86 19.22 -0.09 14.09
C PRO A 86 19.58 -1.37 13.34
N PRO A 87 20.12 -2.41 14.00
CA PRO A 87 20.43 -3.69 13.35
C PRO A 87 19.24 -4.29 12.60
N ALA A 88 18.02 -4.12 13.12
CA ALA A 88 16.78 -4.56 12.49
C ALA A 88 16.49 -3.86 11.15
N LEU A 89 16.86 -2.59 10.99
CA LEU A 89 16.73 -1.87 9.70
C LEU A 89 17.87 -2.25 8.75
N LYS A 90 19.09 -2.32 9.27
CA LYS A 90 20.29 -2.70 8.49
C LYS A 90 20.13 -4.07 7.84
N VAL A 91 19.59 -5.06 8.56
CA VAL A 91 19.43 -6.41 8.02
C VAL A 91 18.46 -6.48 6.83
N ILE A 92 17.43 -5.63 6.78
CA ILE A 92 16.51 -5.52 5.64
C ILE A 92 17.30 -5.12 4.39
N TYR A 93 18.10 -4.05 4.50
CA TYR A 93 18.93 -3.54 3.42
C TYR A 93 20.08 -4.47 3.02
N ARG A 94 20.66 -5.17 4.00
CA ARG A 94 21.74 -6.16 3.78
C ARG A 94 21.28 -7.38 3.02
N LEU A 95 20.01 -7.73 3.10
CA LEU A 95 19.40 -8.75 2.26
C LEU A 95 19.06 -8.19 0.88
N HIS A 96 18.43 -7.01 0.79
CA HIS A 96 18.06 -6.37 -0.48
C HIS A 96 18.04 -4.84 -0.37
N ASN A 97 18.75 -4.16 -1.28
CA ASN A 97 18.92 -2.70 -1.25
C ASN A 97 17.79 -1.92 -1.96
N GLY A 98 16.54 -2.17 -1.56
CA GLY A 98 15.38 -1.50 -2.15
C GLY A 98 15.18 -1.76 -3.64
N GLN A 99 14.46 -0.86 -4.31
CA GLN A 99 14.10 -1.00 -5.72
C GLN A 99 14.84 -0.01 -6.63
N ALA A 100 15.31 -0.50 -7.78
CA ALA A 100 15.81 0.32 -8.88
C ALA A 100 14.68 0.56 -9.89
N LEU A 101 14.08 1.77 -9.86
CA LEU A 101 13.02 2.16 -10.79
C LEU A 101 13.50 3.24 -11.75
N LEU A 102 13.01 3.18 -13.00
CA LEU A 102 13.41 4.12 -14.05
C LEU A 102 13.08 5.56 -13.70
N PHE A 103 11.86 5.82 -13.23
CA PHE A 103 11.41 7.14 -12.79
C PHE A 103 12.30 7.71 -11.68
N ASP A 104 12.82 6.86 -10.80
CA ASP A 104 13.71 7.27 -9.72
C ASP A 104 15.06 7.77 -10.22
N ALA A 105 15.68 7.02 -11.12
CA ALA A 105 16.93 7.42 -11.75
C ALA A 105 16.77 8.74 -12.51
N SER A 106 15.66 8.89 -13.24
CA SER A 106 15.33 10.13 -13.96
C SER A 106 15.15 11.32 -13.02
N ARG A 107 14.37 11.13 -11.95
CA ARG A 107 14.12 12.15 -10.93
C ARG A 107 15.40 12.58 -10.21
N ASP A 108 16.30 11.64 -9.90
CA ASP A 108 17.56 11.95 -9.23
C ASP A 108 18.50 12.75 -10.14
N ARG A 109 18.58 12.42 -11.44
CA ARG A 109 19.34 13.22 -12.43
C ARG A 109 18.79 14.64 -12.52
N ARG A 110 17.47 14.79 -12.63
CA ARG A 110 16.79 16.10 -12.68
C ARG A 110 17.03 16.91 -11.41
N HIS A 111 16.94 16.28 -10.24
CA HIS A 111 17.22 16.92 -8.96
C HIS A 111 18.67 17.37 -8.85
N ALA A 112 19.64 16.52 -9.20
CA ALA A 112 21.06 16.85 -9.19
C ALA A 112 21.39 18.02 -10.13
N ALA A 113 20.82 18.01 -11.35
CA ALA A 113 20.98 19.11 -12.31
C ALA A 113 20.41 20.42 -11.77
N ALA A 114 19.21 20.40 -11.18
CA ALA A 114 18.59 21.58 -10.57
C ALA A 114 19.40 22.11 -9.38
N LYS A 115 19.97 21.22 -8.55
CA LYS A 115 20.83 21.59 -7.43
C LYS A 115 22.15 22.21 -7.92
N ALA A 116 22.78 21.64 -8.93
CA ALA A 116 23.99 22.16 -9.55
C ALA A 116 23.75 23.55 -10.18
N ALA A 117 22.63 23.73 -10.90
CA ALA A 117 22.26 25.02 -11.48
C ALA A 117 22.10 26.10 -10.39
N ARG A 118 21.46 25.79 -9.26
CA ARG A 118 21.33 26.73 -8.13
C ARG A 118 22.66 27.08 -7.48
N ALA A 119 23.60 26.13 -7.43
CA ALA A 119 24.95 26.38 -6.91
C ALA A 119 25.82 27.22 -7.87
N GLY A 120 25.58 27.12 -9.18
CA GLY A 120 26.30 27.87 -10.22
C GLY A 120 25.80 29.30 -10.46
N VAL A 121 24.53 29.61 -10.14
CA VAL A 121 23.97 30.97 -10.25
C VAL A 121 24.34 31.79 -9.02
N SER A 122 25.57 32.31 -9.00
CA SER A 122 26.07 33.29 -8.01
C SER A 122 26.03 34.73 -8.55
N GLY A 123 24.99 35.08 -9.31
CA GLY A 123 24.75 36.46 -9.75
C GLY A 123 23.85 36.57 -10.97
N GLY A 124 22.55 36.82 -10.77
CA GLY A 124 21.63 37.22 -11.84
C GLY A 124 20.21 36.66 -11.71
N ALA A 125 19.26 37.57 -11.46
CA ALA A 125 17.81 37.52 -11.61
C ALA A 125 17.07 36.16 -11.53
N ALA A 126 16.18 36.09 -10.53
CA ALA A 126 15.17 35.05 -10.36
C ALA A 126 14.22 34.96 -11.58
N GLY A 127 14.21 33.81 -12.23
CA GLY A 127 13.25 33.47 -13.30
C GLY A 127 13.24 31.99 -13.68
N GLY A 128 13.81 31.11 -12.86
CA GLY A 128 13.71 29.67 -13.08
C GLY A 128 12.30 29.16 -12.75
N PRO A 129 11.82 28.10 -13.43
CA PRO A 129 10.53 27.52 -13.11
C PRO A 129 10.47 27.15 -11.61
N PRO A 130 9.28 27.23 -10.99
CA PRO A 130 9.15 26.93 -9.57
C PRO A 130 9.70 25.51 -9.28
N PRO A 131 10.25 25.25 -8.08
CA PRO A 131 10.58 23.89 -7.67
C PRO A 131 9.35 23.00 -7.78
N GLY A 132 9.20 22.28 -8.90
CA GLY A 132 8.09 21.39 -9.15
C GLY A 132 7.49 21.36 -10.56
N ALA A 133 7.81 22.32 -11.43
CA ALA A 133 7.35 22.26 -12.83
C ALA A 133 8.28 21.31 -13.62
N GLY A 134 7.78 20.10 -13.96
CA GLY A 134 8.54 19.02 -14.62
C GLY A 134 8.76 17.75 -13.78
N LEU A 135 7.93 17.48 -12.76
CA LEU A 135 8.08 16.34 -11.84
C LEU A 135 7.36 15.05 -12.27
N GLY A 136 6.64 15.07 -13.40
CA GLY A 136 5.96 13.89 -13.93
C GLY A 136 6.92 12.95 -14.68
N PRO A 137 6.46 11.73 -15.01
CA PRO A 137 7.15 10.86 -15.96
C PRO A 137 7.20 11.53 -17.34
N GLU A 138 8.33 11.41 -18.03
CA GLU A 138 8.57 12.03 -19.36
C GLU A 138 8.45 11.02 -20.52
N SER A 139 8.38 9.73 -20.20
CA SER A 139 8.17 8.63 -21.15
C SER A 139 7.15 7.64 -20.62
N GLU A 140 6.61 6.80 -21.51
CA GLU A 140 5.69 5.72 -21.13
C GLU A 140 6.35 4.69 -20.20
N GLU A 141 7.63 4.38 -20.43
CA GLU A 141 8.41 3.50 -19.54
C GLU A 141 8.59 4.11 -18.14
N GLU A 142 8.84 5.43 -18.06
CA GLU A 142 8.90 6.13 -16.79
C GLU A 142 7.55 6.10 -16.09
N LEU A 143 6.46 6.33 -16.83
CA LEU A 143 5.09 6.29 -16.33
C LEU A 143 4.76 4.91 -15.77
N GLY A 144 4.98 3.82 -16.52
CA GLY A 144 4.78 2.46 -16.00
C GLY A 144 5.59 2.19 -14.73
N SER A 145 6.83 2.67 -14.66
CA SER A 145 7.69 2.43 -13.50
C SER A 145 7.19 3.07 -12.19
N ILE A 146 6.29 4.07 -12.23
CA ILE A 146 5.73 4.65 -11.00
C ILE A 146 4.78 3.67 -10.28
N PHE A 147 4.21 2.72 -11.02
CA PHE A 147 3.31 1.68 -10.51
C PHE A 147 4.05 0.43 -9.98
N HIS A 148 5.37 0.39 -10.14
CA HIS A 148 6.18 -0.77 -9.74
C HIS A 148 6.63 -0.74 -8.26
N GLY A 149 5.96 0.00 -7.38
CA GLY A 149 6.30 0.01 -5.95
C GLY A 149 5.94 -1.30 -5.24
N MET A 150 6.92 -1.90 -4.57
CA MET A 150 6.77 -3.23 -3.96
C MET A 150 5.80 -3.29 -2.78
N PHE A 151 5.46 -2.14 -2.18
CA PHE A 151 4.48 -2.06 -1.09
C PHE A 151 3.07 -1.74 -1.58
N GLY A 152 2.87 -1.67 -2.90
CA GLY A 152 1.57 -1.42 -3.47
C GLY A 152 1.05 -0.01 -3.23
N GLY A 153 -0.24 0.15 -3.50
CA GLY A 153 -0.86 1.44 -3.57
C GLY A 153 -2.37 1.43 -3.66
N TYR A 154 -2.92 2.62 -3.83
CA TYR A 154 -4.32 2.88 -4.12
C TYR A 154 -4.44 4.18 -4.90
N SER A 155 -5.56 4.31 -5.61
CA SER A 155 -5.94 5.51 -6.33
C SER A 155 -7.37 5.88 -5.99
N VAL A 156 -7.62 7.17 -5.78
CA VAL A 156 -8.96 7.72 -5.59
C VAL A 156 -9.01 9.13 -6.15
N TYR A 157 -9.90 9.36 -7.12
CA TYR A 157 -9.95 10.60 -7.89
C TYR A 157 -8.57 10.96 -8.47
N SER A 158 -8.05 12.17 -8.19
CA SER A 158 -6.72 12.62 -8.65
C SER A 158 -5.57 12.18 -7.75
N HIS A 159 -5.85 11.45 -6.68
CA HIS A 159 -4.85 11.01 -5.72
C HIS A 159 -4.38 9.59 -6.04
N LEU A 160 -3.08 9.43 -6.25
CA LEU A 160 -2.44 8.15 -6.56
C LEU A 160 -1.22 7.98 -5.66
N VAL A 161 -1.20 6.87 -4.93
CA VAL A 161 -0.04 6.45 -4.13
C VAL A 161 0.33 5.04 -4.53
N VAL A 162 1.59 4.85 -4.87
CA VAL A 162 2.24 3.54 -4.96
C VAL A 162 3.60 3.63 -4.28
N THR A 163 3.81 2.89 -3.20
CA THR A 163 4.97 3.01 -2.32
C THR A 163 6.05 1.98 -2.66
N ARG A 164 7.32 2.41 -2.64
CA ARG A 164 8.49 1.56 -2.86
C ARG A 164 9.52 1.67 -1.74
N LEU A 165 10.32 0.62 -1.56
CA LEU A 165 11.52 0.68 -0.74
C LEU A 165 12.63 1.41 -1.50
N MET A 166 13.09 2.54 -0.98
CA MET A 166 14.18 3.29 -1.60
C MET A 166 15.52 2.60 -1.34
N PRO A 167 16.45 2.59 -2.31
CA PRO A 167 17.84 2.20 -2.07
C PRO A 167 18.46 3.05 -0.95
N LEU A 168 19.32 2.46 -0.12
CA LEU A 168 19.80 3.06 1.12
C LEU A 168 20.43 4.46 0.93
N ARG A 169 21.21 4.63 -0.14
CA ARG A 169 21.83 5.91 -0.49
C ARG A 169 20.80 6.97 -0.88
N ARG A 170 19.77 6.58 -1.62
CA ARG A 170 18.66 7.47 -2.01
C ARG A 170 17.83 7.87 -0.79
N ALA A 171 17.55 6.92 0.09
CA ALA A 171 16.91 7.14 1.38
C ALA A 171 17.65 8.20 2.23
N ALA A 172 18.97 8.09 2.34
CA ALA A 172 19.80 9.08 3.04
C ALA A 172 19.79 10.46 2.38
N MET A 173 19.90 10.52 1.05
CA MET A 173 19.81 11.77 0.29
C MET A 173 18.49 12.50 0.57
N TRP A 174 17.35 11.83 0.41
CA TRP A 174 16.04 12.45 0.66
C TRP A 174 15.82 12.81 2.13
N THR A 175 16.41 12.06 3.06
CA THR A 175 16.41 12.40 4.50
C THR A 175 17.07 13.76 4.76
N GLN A 176 18.20 14.04 4.11
CA GLN A 176 18.90 15.33 4.21
C GLN A 176 18.15 16.44 3.48
N GLU A 177 17.70 16.20 2.24
CA GLU A 177 16.99 17.18 1.41
C GLU A 177 15.66 17.64 2.03
N LEU A 178 15.00 16.78 2.81
CA LEU A 178 13.78 17.11 3.55
C LEU A 178 14.05 17.62 4.97
N GLU A 179 15.32 17.75 5.35
CA GLU A 179 15.76 18.26 6.64
C GLU A 179 15.09 17.56 7.83
N LEU A 180 14.95 16.23 7.75
CA LEU A 180 14.20 15.46 8.77
C LEU A 180 14.76 15.61 10.18
N HIS A 181 16.06 15.90 10.29
CA HIS A 181 16.74 16.23 11.54
C HIS A 181 16.09 17.40 12.30
N LYS A 182 15.40 18.33 11.61
CA LYS A 182 14.66 19.44 12.24
C LYS A 182 13.39 18.99 12.94
N LEU A 183 12.82 17.84 12.54
CA LEU A 183 11.68 17.24 13.23
C LEU A 183 12.14 16.37 14.40
N ARG A 184 13.06 15.45 14.12
CA ARG A 184 13.78 14.67 15.14
C ARG A 184 15.17 14.27 14.62
N PRO A 185 16.19 14.18 15.49
CA PRO A 185 17.59 14.08 15.05
C PRO A 185 17.93 12.81 14.27
N GLN A 186 17.28 11.68 14.56
CA GLN A 186 17.63 10.35 14.03
C GLN A 186 16.54 9.76 13.12
N LEU A 187 15.80 10.62 12.41
CA LEU A 187 14.83 10.16 11.41
C LEU A 187 15.50 9.87 10.08
N MET A 188 15.11 8.75 9.48
CA MET A 188 15.51 8.36 8.13
C MET A 188 14.28 8.01 7.29
N ALA A 189 14.11 8.67 6.15
CA ALA A 189 13.17 8.22 5.13
C ALA A 189 13.68 6.94 4.48
N PHE A 190 12.85 5.91 4.33
CA PHE A 190 13.26 4.62 3.73
C PHE A 190 12.32 4.13 2.64
N ALA A 191 11.04 4.50 2.68
CA ALA A 191 10.07 4.18 1.63
C ALA A 191 9.25 5.41 1.26
N CYS A 192 8.82 5.51 0.01
CA CYS A 192 8.00 6.63 -0.45
C CYS A 192 7.20 6.29 -1.70
N SER A 193 6.18 7.11 -1.98
CA SER A 193 5.53 7.10 -3.28
C SER A 193 6.33 7.84 -4.35
N PHE A 194 5.95 7.69 -5.62
CA PHE A 194 6.69 8.30 -6.75
C PHE A 194 6.78 9.82 -6.57
N ARG A 195 5.73 10.44 -6.02
CA ARG A 195 5.81 11.77 -5.42
C ARG A 195 6.25 11.65 -3.96
N VAL A 196 7.55 11.86 -3.72
CA VAL A 196 8.19 11.74 -2.40
C VAL A 196 7.48 12.55 -1.29
N ARG A 197 6.74 13.60 -1.63
CA ARG A 197 6.03 14.45 -0.66
C ARG A 197 4.58 14.03 -0.38
N ASP A 198 4.03 13.09 -1.16
CA ASP A 198 2.66 12.63 -0.98
C ASP A 198 2.68 11.66 0.19
N LYS A 199 3.26 10.47 0.02
CA LYS A 199 3.42 9.48 1.10
C LYS A 199 4.88 9.08 1.29
N MET A 200 5.44 9.35 2.47
CA MET A 200 6.81 8.98 2.81
C MET A 200 6.86 8.32 4.19
N PHE A 201 7.54 7.18 4.26
CA PHE A 201 7.76 6.46 5.50
C PHE A 201 9.13 6.82 6.07
N VAL A 202 9.13 7.16 7.36
CA VAL A 202 10.32 7.52 8.12
C VAL A 202 10.48 6.59 9.32
N ALA A 203 11.71 6.11 9.51
CA ALA A 203 12.12 5.31 10.65
C ALA A 203 12.87 6.22 11.65
N ASP A 204 12.55 6.09 12.93
CA ASP A 204 13.26 6.73 14.03
C ASP A 204 14.31 5.76 14.57
N ALA A 205 15.58 5.99 14.23
CA ALA A 205 16.66 5.09 14.62
C ALA A 205 16.90 5.07 16.14
N ALA A 206 16.50 6.11 16.86
CA ALA A 206 16.65 6.17 18.31
C ALA A 206 15.62 5.31 19.04
N THR A 207 14.39 5.23 18.51
CA THR A 207 13.27 4.57 19.20
C THR A 207 12.74 3.32 18.50
N GLY A 208 13.22 3.01 17.29
CA GLY A 208 12.62 1.99 16.41
C GLY A 208 11.26 2.36 15.84
N GLY A 209 10.81 3.61 16.05
CA GLY A 209 9.49 4.07 15.63
C GLY A 209 9.36 4.15 14.12
N LEU A 210 8.15 3.95 13.62
CA LEU A 210 7.82 4.07 12.21
C LEU A 210 6.63 5.00 12.02
N ALA A 211 6.74 5.96 11.09
CA ALA A 211 5.66 6.88 10.78
C ALA A 211 5.57 7.20 9.29
N VAL A 212 4.37 7.57 8.84
CA VAL A 212 4.18 8.33 7.60
C VAL A 212 4.39 9.81 7.89
N ALA A 213 5.34 10.41 7.20
CA ALA A 213 5.54 11.84 7.15
C ALA A 213 4.58 12.45 6.13
N ARG A 214 3.72 13.37 6.58
CA ARG A 214 2.70 14.05 5.78
C ARG A 214 2.74 15.55 5.97
N ARG A 215 2.20 16.31 5.02
CA ARG A 215 2.08 17.76 5.16
C ARG A 215 0.95 18.12 6.13
N GLY A 216 1.24 18.99 7.09
CA GLY A 216 0.27 19.58 8.01
C GLY A 216 0.19 21.11 7.85
N GLY A 217 -0.68 21.75 8.65
CA GLY A 217 -0.94 23.19 8.54
C GLY A 217 0.25 24.10 8.91
N ARG A 218 1.17 23.64 9.78
CA ARG A 218 2.34 24.41 10.23
C ARG A 218 3.69 23.72 9.95
N GLY A 219 3.71 22.73 9.07
CA GLY A 219 4.90 21.93 8.78
C GLY A 219 4.56 20.46 8.61
N MET A 220 5.59 19.61 8.61
CA MET A 220 5.43 18.18 8.45
C MET A 220 4.99 17.52 9.76
N VAL A 221 4.07 16.56 9.65
CA VAL A 221 3.48 15.82 10.78
C VAL A 221 3.79 14.33 10.59
N LEU A 222 4.05 13.64 11.70
CA LEU A 222 4.31 12.21 11.73
C LEU A 222 3.08 11.45 12.21
N GLN A 223 2.52 10.60 11.33
CA GLN A 223 1.46 9.66 11.65
C GLN A 223 2.08 8.29 11.91
N PRO A 224 1.95 7.69 13.12
CA PRO A 224 2.45 6.34 13.37
C PRO A 224 1.93 5.33 12.34
N ALA A 225 2.82 4.45 11.86
CA ALA A 225 2.53 3.48 10.81
C ALA A 225 2.85 2.02 11.20
N ALA A 226 3.30 1.81 12.45
CA ALA A 226 3.36 0.51 13.12
C ALA A 226 3.15 0.72 14.63
N PRO A 227 2.76 -0.33 15.39
CA PRO A 227 2.64 -0.24 16.84
C PRO A 227 3.96 0.19 17.49
N ALA A 228 3.90 1.03 18.53
CA ALA A 228 5.09 1.61 19.16
C ALA A 228 5.95 0.61 19.97
N ALA A 229 5.37 -0.49 20.44
CA ALA A 229 6.08 -1.46 21.27
C ALA A 229 7.03 -2.31 20.42
N ASP A 230 8.31 -2.35 20.80
CA ASP A 230 9.32 -3.24 20.23
C ASP A 230 9.02 -4.72 20.52
N SER A 231 9.60 -5.63 19.72
CA SER A 231 9.54 -7.08 20.02
C SER A 231 10.26 -7.46 21.32
N ALA A 232 11.28 -6.68 21.69
CA ALA A 232 12.05 -6.82 22.93
C ALA A 232 12.57 -5.43 23.37
N PRO A 233 12.83 -5.19 24.67
CA PRO A 233 13.30 -3.88 25.13
C PRO A 233 14.56 -3.41 24.38
N GLY A 234 14.45 -2.27 23.67
CA GLY A 234 15.55 -1.68 22.92
C GLY A 234 15.89 -2.39 21.61
N ALA A 235 15.01 -3.25 21.10
CA ALA A 235 15.21 -3.92 19.81
C ALA A 235 15.17 -2.93 18.64
N CYS A 236 14.45 -1.81 18.79
CA CYS A 236 14.26 -0.78 17.79
C CYS A 236 13.84 -1.36 16.41
N ASP A 237 12.85 -2.27 16.42
CA ASP A 237 12.57 -3.18 15.29
C ASP A 237 11.27 -2.85 14.53
N GLY A 238 10.70 -1.66 14.73
CA GLY A 238 9.40 -1.29 14.15
C GLY A 238 9.33 -1.38 12.63
N VAL A 239 10.42 -1.05 11.90
CA VAL A 239 10.45 -1.23 10.43
C VAL A 239 10.41 -2.71 10.05
N LEU A 240 11.09 -3.58 10.80
CA LEU A 240 11.06 -5.03 10.54
C LEU A 240 9.67 -5.60 10.82
N ARG A 241 9.02 -5.22 11.93
CA ARG A 241 7.64 -5.63 12.24
C ARG A 241 6.65 -5.18 11.17
N TRP A 242 6.81 -3.96 10.65
CA TRP A 242 6.02 -3.47 9.53
C TRP A 242 6.24 -4.29 8.26
N PHE A 243 7.49 -4.63 7.97
CA PHE A 243 7.86 -5.45 6.80
C PHE A 243 7.33 -6.89 6.91
N GLU A 244 7.36 -7.49 8.10
CA GLU A 244 6.79 -8.80 8.41
C GLU A 244 5.27 -8.82 8.25
N GLU A 245 4.57 -7.79 8.75
CA GLU A 245 3.12 -7.71 8.59
C GLU A 245 2.71 -7.56 7.13
N TYR A 246 3.44 -6.77 6.35
CA TYR A 246 3.22 -6.68 4.90
C TYR A 246 3.39 -8.04 4.22
N ALA A 247 4.49 -8.74 4.52
CA ALA A 247 4.78 -10.06 3.99
C ALA A 247 3.68 -11.09 4.34
N ARG A 248 3.22 -11.08 5.60
CA ARG A 248 2.12 -11.92 6.08
C ARG A 248 0.82 -11.63 5.33
N ARG A 249 0.48 -10.35 5.12
CA ARG A 249 -0.74 -9.94 4.40
C ARG A 249 -0.72 -10.37 2.93
N LEU A 250 0.42 -10.24 2.24
CA LEU A 250 0.60 -10.78 0.88
C LEU A 250 0.37 -12.30 0.85
N ALA A 251 1.05 -13.03 1.74
CA ALA A 251 0.94 -14.49 1.81
C ALA A 251 -0.48 -14.97 2.17
N ALA A 252 -1.21 -14.19 2.97
CA ALA A 252 -2.59 -14.47 3.36
C ALA A 252 -3.64 -14.03 2.32
N GLY A 253 -3.23 -13.51 1.16
CA GLY A 253 -4.16 -13.13 0.09
C GLY A 253 -4.99 -11.88 0.38
N TYR A 254 -4.46 -10.96 1.20
CA TYR A 254 -5.13 -9.67 1.46
C TYR A 254 -5.08 -8.74 0.26
N TYR A 255 -4.08 -8.88 -0.60
CA TYR A 255 -3.82 -7.97 -1.71
C TYR A 255 -3.81 -8.72 -3.04
N GLU A 256 -4.18 -8.01 -4.09
CA GLU A 256 -4.19 -8.49 -5.48
C GLU A 256 -3.48 -7.51 -6.40
N VAL A 257 -3.21 -7.95 -7.64
CA VAL A 257 -2.73 -7.06 -8.70
C VAL A 257 -3.93 -6.52 -9.46
N ALA A 258 -4.16 -5.23 -9.37
CA ALA A 258 -5.27 -4.55 -10.02
C ALA A 258 -4.81 -3.30 -10.77
N VAL A 259 -5.66 -2.82 -11.68
CA VAL A 259 -5.51 -1.53 -12.34
C VAL A 259 -5.72 -0.43 -11.30
N LEU A 260 -4.74 0.44 -11.11
CA LEU A 260 -4.87 1.62 -10.23
C LEU A 260 -5.23 2.90 -10.98
N ASP A 261 -5.04 2.94 -12.30
CA ASP A 261 -5.38 4.07 -13.14
C ASP A 261 -6.21 3.59 -14.34
N GLU A 262 -7.52 3.93 -14.34
CA GLU A 262 -8.46 3.55 -15.40
C GLU A 262 -8.07 4.16 -16.76
N ASP A 263 -7.35 5.29 -16.78
CA ASP A 263 -6.88 5.94 -18.01
C ASP A 263 -5.59 5.29 -18.55
N TYR A 264 -4.91 4.46 -17.74
CA TYR A 264 -3.71 3.72 -18.13
C TYR A 264 -3.74 2.24 -17.67
N PRO A 265 -4.68 1.40 -18.14
CA PRO A 265 -4.93 0.08 -17.53
C PRO A 265 -3.76 -0.91 -17.63
N GLU A 266 -3.06 -0.94 -18.75
CA GLU A 266 -1.99 -1.93 -18.98
C GLU A 266 -0.76 -1.64 -18.12
N GLY A 267 -0.33 -0.38 -18.06
CA GLY A 267 0.87 0.02 -17.32
C GLY A 267 0.63 0.46 -15.88
N SER A 268 -0.63 0.54 -15.42
CA SER A 268 -0.97 0.86 -14.01
C SER A 268 -1.33 -0.34 -13.15
N ARG A 269 -1.09 -1.56 -13.64
CA ARG A 269 -1.26 -2.78 -12.86
C ARG A 269 -0.26 -2.80 -11.71
N ALA A 270 -0.76 -2.69 -10.48
CA ALA A 270 0.05 -2.68 -9.26
C ALA A 270 -0.64 -3.47 -8.15
N ILE A 271 0.07 -3.64 -7.04
CA ILE A 271 -0.50 -4.28 -5.84
C ILE A 271 -1.52 -3.31 -5.24
N SER A 272 -2.79 -3.69 -5.25
CA SER A 272 -3.88 -2.91 -4.65
C SER A 272 -3.95 -3.18 -3.16
N LEU A 273 -3.91 -2.11 -2.36
CA LEU A 273 -3.94 -2.18 -0.91
C LEU A 273 -5.36 -2.31 -0.32
N PHE A 274 -6.40 -2.33 -1.15
CA PHE A 274 -7.76 -2.59 -0.69
C PHE A 274 -7.92 -4.07 -0.28
N PRO A 275 -8.09 -4.38 1.01
CA PRO A 275 -8.06 -5.76 1.50
C PRO A 275 -9.12 -6.64 0.85
N LEU A 276 -8.80 -7.92 0.66
CA LEU A 276 -9.71 -8.93 0.12
C LEU A 276 -10.17 -9.97 1.14
N GLN A 277 -9.64 -9.92 2.37
CA GLN A 277 -9.90 -10.90 3.41
C GLN A 277 -10.66 -10.26 4.59
N PRO A 278 -11.55 -11.01 5.26
CA PRO A 278 -12.07 -10.62 6.56
C PRO A 278 -10.96 -10.54 7.63
N PRO A 279 -11.15 -9.74 8.69
CA PRO A 279 -12.30 -8.86 8.94
C PRO A 279 -12.29 -7.53 8.19
N GLU A 280 -11.19 -7.15 7.51
CA GLU A 280 -11.02 -5.86 6.83
C GLU A 280 -11.83 -5.70 5.53
N MET A 281 -12.21 -6.81 4.89
CA MET A 281 -13.20 -6.84 3.82
C MET A 281 -14.53 -7.33 4.37
N LYS A 282 -15.60 -6.59 4.11
CA LYS A 282 -16.98 -6.97 4.47
C LYS A 282 -17.73 -7.41 3.23
N GLU A 283 -18.54 -8.46 3.36
CA GLU A 283 -19.34 -9.00 2.26
C GLU A 283 -20.78 -9.23 2.70
N GLU A 284 -21.72 -8.91 1.82
CA GLU A 284 -23.13 -9.24 1.96
C GLU A 284 -23.71 -9.65 0.61
N VAL A 285 -24.70 -10.55 0.63
CA VAL A 285 -25.43 -10.98 -0.57
C VAL A 285 -26.91 -10.70 -0.35
N THR A 286 -27.50 -9.88 -1.21
CA THR A 286 -28.94 -9.60 -1.22
C THR A 286 -29.52 -9.89 -2.60
N ARG A 287 -30.53 -10.77 -2.68
CA ARG A 287 -31.15 -11.19 -3.95
C ARG A 287 -30.13 -11.60 -5.03
N GLY A 288 -29.09 -12.35 -4.65
CA GLY A 288 -28.03 -12.81 -5.55
C GLY A 288 -26.96 -11.76 -5.89
N VAL A 289 -27.18 -10.48 -5.59
CA VAL A 289 -26.17 -9.44 -5.73
C VAL A 289 -25.24 -9.47 -4.52
N ARG A 290 -23.97 -9.77 -4.76
CA ARG A 290 -22.89 -9.76 -3.79
C ARG A 290 -22.22 -8.39 -3.79
N VAL A 291 -22.13 -7.79 -2.60
CA VAL A 291 -21.45 -6.51 -2.35
C VAL A 291 -20.29 -6.77 -1.42
N ARG A 292 -19.08 -6.41 -1.85
CA ARG A 292 -17.88 -6.38 -1.00
C ARG A 292 -17.42 -4.95 -0.77
N ALA A 293 -17.09 -4.62 0.46
CA ALA A 293 -16.56 -3.31 0.87
C ALA A 293 -15.18 -3.46 1.52
N SER A 294 -14.22 -2.66 1.08
CA SER A 294 -12.87 -2.62 1.63
C SER A 294 -12.39 -1.18 1.77
N VAL A 295 -11.59 -0.90 2.80
CA VAL A 295 -11.15 0.47 3.15
C VAL A 295 -9.63 0.55 3.25
N VAL A 296 -9.08 1.69 2.86
CA VAL A 296 -7.69 2.09 3.11
C VAL A 296 -7.67 3.49 3.72
N TYR A 297 -6.90 3.65 4.81
CA TYR A 297 -6.63 4.96 5.40
C TYR A 297 -5.53 5.68 4.62
N ALA A 298 -5.80 6.92 4.20
CA ALA A 298 -4.90 7.76 3.43
C ALA A 298 -4.36 8.93 4.29
N PRO A 299 -3.30 8.71 5.09
CA PRO A 299 -2.78 9.73 5.98
C PRO A 299 -2.28 10.98 5.24
N GLU A 300 -1.78 10.83 4.01
CA GLU A 300 -1.25 11.93 3.21
C GLU A 300 -2.31 12.95 2.78
N GLU A 301 -3.55 12.50 2.57
CA GLU A 301 -4.72 13.34 2.26
C GLU A 301 -5.58 13.62 3.51
N SER A 302 -5.01 13.44 4.71
CA SER A 302 -5.68 13.69 5.99
C SER A 302 -5.22 15.04 6.57
N PRO A 303 -5.88 16.17 6.23
CA PRO A 303 -5.53 17.48 6.78
C PRO A 303 -5.73 17.53 8.30
N ALA A 304 -5.22 18.59 8.95
CA ALA A 304 -5.30 18.70 10.41
C ALA A 304 -6.76 18.57 10.92
N GLY A 305 -7.01 17.55 11.75
CA GLY A 305 -8.33 17.28 12.32
C GLY A 305 -9.30 16.51 11.43
N LYS A 306 -8.86 15.92 10.32
CA LYS A 306 -9.67 14.99 9.51
C LYS A 306 -8.87 13.76 9.11
N HIS A 307 -9.57 12.66 8.95
CA HIS A 307 -9.06 11.37 8.51
C HIS A 307 -9.72 10.99 7.18
N LEU A 308 -8.93 10.88 6.11
CA LEU A 308 -9.44 10.43 4.82
C LEU A 308 -9.36 8.90 4.72
N PHE A 309 -10.49 8.29 4.39
CA PHE A 309 -10.61 6.86 4.12
C PHE A 309 -11.05 6.67 2.68
N ALA A 310 -10.18 6.09 1.86
CA ALA A 310 -10.56 5.59 0.55
C ALA A 310 -11.26 4.24 0.73
N TYR A 311 -12.32 3.99 -0.02
CA TYR A 311 -13.02 2.72 0.01
C TYR A 311 -13.34 2.25 -1.41
N THR A 312 -13.33 0.93 -1.58
CA THR A 312 -13.82 0.28 -2.79
C THR A 312 -15.07 -0.51 -2.46
N ILE A 313 -16.05 -0.40 -3.34
CA ILE A 313 -17.23 -1.28 -3.35
C ILE A 313 -17.17 -2.10 -4.63
N ARG A 314 -17.33 -3.41 -4.47
CA ARG A 314 -17.29 -4.39 -5.55
C ARG A 314 -18.63 -5.12 -5.62
N PHE A 315 -19.19 -5.19 -6.81
CA PHE A 315 -20.49 -5.79 -7.12
C PHE A 315 -20.33 -6.98 -8.03
N ALA A 316 -21.00 -8.08 -7.73
CA ALA A 316 -21.16 -9.19 -8.65
C ALA A 316 -22.56 -9.79 -8.50
N LEU A 317 -23.20 -10.15 -9.60
CA LEU A 317 -24.39 -10.99 -9.55
C LEU A 317 -23.93 -12.46 -9.58
N GLN A 318 -24.28 -13.21 -8.54
CA GLN A 318 -23.95 -14.63 -8.46
C GLN A 318 -24.50 -15.41 -9.65
N ASP A 319 -23.86 -16.50 -10.02
CA ASP A 319 -24.40 -17.39 -11.05
C ASP A 319 -25.75 -17.98 -10.63
N THR A 320 -26.52 -18.46 -11.61
CA THR A 320 -27.88 -18.99 -11.38
C THR A 320 -27.91 -20.14 -10.37
N GLN A 321 -26.88 -21.00 -10.34
CA GLN A 321 -26.85 -22.14 -9.43
C GLN A 321 -26.65 -21.67 -7.98
N SER A 322 -25.72 -20.73 -7.76
CA SER A 322 -25.49 -20.10 -6.46
C SER A 322 -26.71 -19.34 -5.95
N GLN A 323 -27.40 -18.60 -6.83
CA GLN A 323 -28.65 -17.93 -6.49
C GLN A 323 -29.74 -18.93 -6.10
N LEU A 324 -29.93 -20.00 -6.89
CA LEU A 324 -30.95 -21.02 -6.62
C LEU A 324 -30.68 -21.76 -5.31
N ALA A 325 -29.42 -22.04 -4.98
CA ALA A 325 -29.02 -22.67 -3.73
C ALA A 325 -29.33 -21.81 -2.49
N ALA A 326 -29.40 -20.48 -2.64
CA ALA A 326 -29.74 -19.55 -1.56
C ALA A 326 -31.27 -19.36 -1.39
N LEU A 327 -32.08 -19.84 -2.33
CA LEU A 327 -33.54 -19.73 -2.26
C LEU A 327 -34.17 -20.87 -1.43
N PRO A 328 -35.39 -20.69 -0.90
CA PRO A 328 -36.10 -21.75 -0.18
C PRO A 328 -36.29 -23.03 -1.03
N PRO A 329 -36.32 -24.22 -0.40
CA PRO A 329 -36.60 -25.47 -1.11
C PRO A 329 -37.89 -25.41 -1.93
N GLY A 330 -37.86 -25.92 -3.16
CA GLY A 330 -38.99 -25.87 -4.10
C GLY A 330 -39.05 -24.60 -4.95
N SER A 331 -38.12 -23.66 -4.76
CA SER A 331 -37.92 -22.52 -5.67
C SER A 331 -37.44 -22.98 -7.05
N SER A 332 -37.67 -22.15 -8.07
CA SER A 332 -37.28 -22.42 -9.45
C SER A 332 -36.26 -21.40 -9.96
N ALA A 333 -35.51 -21.77 -11.00
CA ALA A 333 -34.57 -20.88 -11.66
C ALA A 333 -35.22 -19.60 -12.22
N ALA A 334 -36.55 -19.59 -12.44
CA ALA A 334 -37.28 -18.40 -12.88
C ALA A 334 -37.29 -17.26 -11.84
N GLN A 335 -36.94 -17.54 -10.58
CA GLN A 335 -36.83 -16.54 -9.51
C GLN A 335 -35.40 -15.98 -9.38
N CYS A 336 -34.42 -16.56 -10.10
CA CYS A 336 -33.05 -16.07 -10.13
C CYS A 336 -32.95 -14.90 -11.11
N LEU A 337 -32.14 -13.91 -10.76
CA LEU A 337 -31.87 -12.78 -11.64
C LEU A 337 -30.89 -13.22 -12.73
N SER A 338 -31.25 -12.97 -13.99
CA SER A 338 -30.30 -13.12 -15.12
C SER A 338 -29.40 -11.89 -15.26
N ARG A 339 -29.94 -10.71 -14.97
CA ARG A 339 -29.22 -9.42 -14.94
C ARG A 339 -29.97 -8.40 -14.09
N CYS A 340 -29.24 -7.43 -13.56
CA CYS A 340 -29.81 -6.28 -12.88
C CYS A 340 -28.92 -5.05 -13.02
N GLN A 341 -29.50 -3.86 -12.95
CA GLN A 341 -28.76 -2.61 -13.08
C GLN A 341 -28.95 -1.72 -11.85
N LEU A 342 -27.84 -1.17 -11.35
CA LEU A 342 -27.84 -0.20 -10.26
C LEU A 342 -28.51 1.10 -10.72
N SER A 343 -29.40 1.65 -9.90
CA SER A 343 -30.08 2.93 -10.14
C SER A 343 -29.62 4.02 -9.19
N THR A 344 -29.70 3.79 -7.87
CA THR A 344 -29.38 4.81 -6.84
C THR A 344 -28.58 4.22 -5.70
N ARG A 345 -27.87 5.07 -4.96
CA ARG A 345 -27.17 4.73 -3.73
C ARG A 345 -27.75 5.52 -2.55
N HIS A 346 -27.70 4.92 -1.38
CA HIS A 346 -27.95 5.55 -0.10
C HIS A 346 -26.89 5.11 0.91
N TRP A 347 -26.16 6.08 1.46
CA TRP A 347 -25.13 5.86 2.47
C TRP A 347 -25.52 6.50 3.79
N ARG A 348 -25.24 5.79 4.89
CA ARG A 348 -25.25 6.30 6.26
C ARG A 348 -23.82 6.26 6.78
N ILE A 349 -23.28 7.42 7.10
CA ILE A 349 -21.91 7.58 7.61
C ILE A 349 -22.02 7.90 9.09
N ARG A 350 -21.38 7.07 9.92
CA ARG A 350 -21.47 7.14 11.38
C ARG A 350 -20.15 7.57 11.98
N ASP A 351 -20.26 8.40 13.02
CA ASP A 351 -19.13 8.88 13.82
C ASP A 351 -18.57 7.80 14.76
N GLU A 352 -17.64 8.20 15.64
CA GLU A 352 -17.01 7.32 16.61
C GLU A 352 -17.95 6.77 17.69
N ARG A 353 -19.12 7.38 17.85
CA ARG A 353 -20.15 7.00 18.83
C ARG A 353 -21.23 6.11 18.20
N GLY A 354 -21.19 5.95 16.88
CA GLY A 354 -22.16 5.19 16.11
C GLY A 354 -23.37 6.01 15.66
N GLU A 355 -23.38 7.32 15.92
CA GLU A 355 -24.46 8.22 15.49
C GLU A 355 -24.30 8.57 14.02
N VAL A 356 -25.41 8.75 13.30
CA VAL A 356 -25.37 9.14 11.88
C VAL A 356 -24.91 10.60 11.79
N ALA A 357 -23.67 10.80 11.36
CA ALA A 357 -23.08 12.12 11.19
C ALA A 357 -23.39 12.71 9.81
N ASP A 358 -23.57 11.85 8.80
CA ASP A 358 -23.91 12.27 7.44
C ASP A 358 -24.72 11.19 6.70
N GLU A 359 -25.54 11.62 5.75
CA GLU A 359 -26.38 10.77 4.92
C GLU A 359 -26.32 11.22 3.46
N VAL A 360 -25.90 10.32 2.57
CA VAL A 360 -25.70 10.64 1.15
C VAL A 360 -26.66 9.82 0.31
N ARG A 361 -27.54 10.48 -0.44
CA ARG A 361 -28.43 9.87 -1.44
C ARG A 361 -28.12 10.43 -2.81
N GLY A 362 -28.14 9.58 -3.83
CA GLY A 362 -27.93 10.03 -5.20
C GLY A 362 -28.03 8.93 -6.23
N GLU A 363 -28.08 9.33 -7.50
CA GLU A 363 -28.12 8.40 -8.63
C GLU A 363 -26.74 7.80 -8.93
N GLY A 364 -26.74 6.55 -9.35
CA GLY A 364 -25.53 5.82 -9.72
C GLY A 364 -24.49 5.71 -8.60
N VAL A 365 -23.29 5.33 -9.00
CA VAL A 365 -22.07 5.36 -8.19
C VAL A 365 -20.98 6.04 -9.02
N ILE A 366 -20.39 7.12 -8.51
CA ILE A 366 -19.40 7.94 -9.23
C ILE A 366 -19.80 8.34 -10.67
N GLY A 367 -21.11 8.52 -10.92
CA GLY A 367 -21.65 8.83 -12.25
C GLY A 367 -21.83 7.61 -13.18
N LYS A 368 -21.52 6.40 -12.71
CA LYS A 368 -21.72 5.13 -13.43
C LYS A 368 -22.98 4.40 -12.91
N TYR A 369 -23.59 3.58 -13.78
CA TYR A 369 -24.76 2.73 -13.47
C TYR A 369 -24.47 1.27 -13.83
N PRO A 370 -23.71 0.54 -12.97
CA PRO A 370 -23.26 -0.83 -13.25
C PRO A 370 -24.41 -1.77 -13.63
N LEU A 371 -24.27 -2.44 -14.78
CA LEU A 371 -25.11 -3.56 -15.21
C LEU A 371 -24.41 -4.86 -14.83
N LEU A 372 -25.06 -5.68 -14.00
CA LEU A 372 -24.56 -6.98 -13.56
C LEU A 372 -25.27 -8.09 -14.32
N GLU A 373 -24.50 -9.06 -14.80
CA GLU A 373 -25.00 -10.30 -15.40
C GLU A 373 -24.66 -11.48 -14.48
N ALA A 374 -25.53 -12.49 -14.45
CA ALA A 374 -25.37 -13.64 -13.57
C ALA A 374 -24.08 -14.41 -13.91
N GLY A 375 -23.19 -14.55 -12.93
CA GLY A 375 -21.87 -15.16 -13.13
C GLY A 375 -20.88 -14.30 -13.92
N GLY A 376 -21.24 -13.04 -14.19
CA GLY A 376 -20.37 -12.07 -14.87
C GLY A 376 -19.21 -11.61 -14.00
N PRO A 377 -18.28 -10.81 -14.57
CA PRO A 377 -17.15 -10.28 -13.84
C PRO A 377 -17.62 -9.32 -12.74
N GLU A 378 -16.81 -9.22 -11.69
CA GLU A 378 -17.05 -8.25 -10.64
C GLU A 378 -16.77 -6.82 -11.15
N LEU A 379 -17.68 -5.90 -10.86
CA LEU A 379 -17.51 -4.48 -11.15
C LEU A 379 -17.18 -3.74 -9.87
N SER A 380 -16.18 -2.87 -9.91
CA SER A 380 -15.77 -2.11 -8.72
C SER A 380 -15.75 -0.61 -9.01
N TYR A 381 -15.93 0.18 -7.96
CA TYR A 381 -15.59 1.59 -7.96
C TYR A 381 -14.81 1.95 -6.71
N CYS A 382 -14.08 3.07 -6.77
CA CYS A 382 -13.36 3.64 -5.65
C CYS A 382 -13.91 5.05 -5.36
N SER A 383 -14.01 5.39 -4.08
CA SER A 383 -14.44 6.70 -3.58
C SER A 383 -13.79 6.94 -2.22
N CYS A 384 -13.99 8.10 -1.60
CA CYS A 384 -13.48 8.38 -0.26
C CYS A 384 -14.49 9.10 0.62
N THR A 385 -14.27 9.04 1.92
CA THR A 385 -14.99 9.81 2.93
C THR A 385 -14.03 10.38 3.98
N HIS A 386 -14.46 11.43 4.68
CA HIS A 386 -13.71 12.05 5.76
C HIS A 386 -14.38 11.77 7.10
N GLN A 387 -13.56 11.47 8.11
CA GLN A 387 -14.00 11.40 9.50
C GLN A 387 -13.31 12.49 10.33
N ALA A 388 -14.01 13.05 11.31
CA ALA A 388 -13.41 13.95 12.30
C ALA A 388 -12.59 13.18 13.34
N ALA A 389 -12.99 11.94 13.63
CA ALA A 389 -12.33 11.03 14.56
C ALA A 389 -11.54 9.93 13.82
N PRO A 390 -10.59 9.25 14.48
CA PRO A 390 -9.80 8.17 13.88
C PRO A 390 -10.58 6.85 13.73
N GLN A 391 -11.84 6.82 14.17
CA GLN A 391 -12.74 5.67 14.10
C GLN A 391 -14.15 6.14 13.71
N GLY A 392 -14.87 5.29 12.99
CA GLY A 392 -16.23 5.50 12.55
C GLY A 392 -16.70 4.29 11.73
N SER A 393 -17.85 4.39 11.09
CA SER A 393 -18.32 3.33 10.19
C SER A 393 -19.18 3.85 9.06
N MET A 394 -19.35 3.03 8.04
CA MET A 394 -20.18 3.35 6.90
C MET A 394 -20.97 2.10 6.49
N GLU A 395 -22.24 2.29 6.19
CA GLU A 395 -23.17 1.26 5.74
C GLU A 395 -24.16 1.89 4.76
N GLY A 396 -24.78 1.08 3.91
CA GLY A 396 -25.64 1.65 2.88
C GLY A 396 -26.48 0.63 2.16
N GLU A 397 -27.25 1.13 1.22
CA GLU A 397 -28.17 0.37 0.39
C GLU A 397 -28.05 0.88 -1.05
N PHE A 398 -27.99 -0.05 -1.99
CA PHE A 398 -27.99 0.23 -3.42
C PHE A 398 -29.31 -0.24 -4.01
N ARG A 399 -30.02 0.63 -4.69
CA ARG A 399 -31.24 0.24 -5.40
C ARG A 399 -30.86 -0.30 -6.77
N PHE A 400 -31.38 -1.48 -7.08
CA PHE A 400 -31.24 -2.14 -8.36
C PHE A 400 -32.61 -2.33 -9.01
N VAL A 401 -32.62 -2.47 -10.33
CA VAL A 401 -33.78 -2.93 -11.10
C VAL A 401 -33.42 -4.22 -11.83
N GLU A 402 -34.37 -5.14 -11.94
CA GLU A 402 -34.21 -6.34 -12.76
C GLU A 402 -34.25 -5.96 -14.25
N GLY A 403 -33.35 -6.52 -15.07
CA GLY A 403 -33.17 -6.09 -16.45
C GLY A 403 -32.17 -4.93 -16.56
N SER A 404 -32.58 -3.84 -17.22
CA SER A 404 -31.81 -2.60 -17.34
C SER A 404 -32.67 -1.39 -16.95
N LEU A 405 -32.04 -0.23 -16.73
CA LEU A 405 -32.75 1.02 -16.46
C LEU A 405 -33.73 1.39 -17.58
N GLU A 406 -33.40 1.07 -18.83
CA GLU A 406 -34.25 1.28 -20.01
C GLU A 406 -35.38 0.26 -20.13
N ARG A 407 -35.13 -0.99 -19.71
CA ARG A 407 -36.09 -2.11 -19.81
C ARG A 407 -36.18 -2.86 -18.49
N GLN A 408 -36.95 -2.31 -17.58
CA GLN A 408 -37.16 -2.86 -16.24
C GLN A 408 -38.14 -4.03 -16.28
N LEU A 409 -37.80 -5.12 -15.60
CA LEU A 409 -38.61 -6.34 -15.51
C LEU A 409 -39.31 -6.46 -14.14
N GLY A 410 -39.65 -5.34 -13.51
CA GLY A 410 -40.35 -5.31 -12.22
C GLY A 410 -40.05 -4.06 -11.41
N ALA A 411 -40.47 -4.08 -10.14
CA ALA A 411 -40.10 -3.03 -9.20
C ALA A 411 -38.62 -3.12 -8.81
N GLY A 412 -38.02 -1.97 -8.53
CA GLY A 412 -36.66 -1.93 -7.97
C GLY A 412 -36.58 -2.57 -6.59
N PHE A 413 -35.43 -3.13 -6.27
CA PHE A 413 -35.12 -3.77 -4.99
C PHE A 413 -33.83 -3.22 -4.40
N ASP A 414 -33.72 -3.25 -3.08
CA ASP A 414 -32.57 -2.71 -2.37
C ASP A 414 -31.59 -3.84 -2.04
N VAL A 415 -30.31 -3.57 -2.26
CA VAL A 415 -29.17 -4.46 -2.00
C VAL A 415 -28.33 -3.83 -0.91
N ALA A 416 -28.17 -4.54 0.20
CA ALA A 416 -27.41 -4.02 1.34
C ALA A 416 -25.91 -3.98 1.03
N CYS A 417 -25.27 -2.90 1.48
CA CYS A 417 -23.84 -2.83 1.70
C CYS A 417 -23.58 -3.06 3.19
N PRO A 418 -22.83 -4.10 3.57
CA PRO A 418 -22.60 -4.39 4.98
C PRO A 418 -21.85 -3.23 5.63
N ARG A 419 -22.09 -3.04 6.93
CA ARG A 419 -21.33 -2.05 7.70
C ARG A 419 -19.85 -2.41 7.71
N PHE A 420 -19.02 -1.45 7.31
CA PHE A 420 -17.57 -1.55 7.38
C PHE A 420 -16.97 -0.41 8.21
N ASN A 421 -15.82 -0.68 8.81
CA ASN A 421 -15.20 0.24 9.76
C ASN A 421 -14.28 1.24 9.05
N LEU A 422 -14.32 2.48 9.50
CA LEU A 422 -13.42 3.56 9.08
C LEU A 422 -12.44 3.80 10.22
N GLU A 423 -11.40 2.98 10.29
CA GLU A 423 -10.46 2.99 11.42
C GLU A 423 -9.02 3.19 10.95
N VAL A 424 -8.28 4.04 11.65
CA VAL A 424 -6.83 4.16 11.44
C VAL A 424 -6.18 2.83 11.81
N PRO A 425 -5.57 2.11 10.86
CA PRO A 425 -5.04 0.78 11.13
C PRO A 425 -3.74 0.87 11.94
N PRO A 426 -3.39 -0.19 12.71
CA PRO A 426 -2.13 -0.23 13.45
C PRO A 426 -0.91 -0.25 12.52
N PHE A 427 -1.07 -0.77 11.30
CA PHE A 427 -0.05 -0.77 10.25
C PHE A 427 -0.57 -0.02 9.02
N ILE A 428 0.23 0.91 8.48
CA ILE A 428 -0.11 1.70 7.28
C ILE A 428 0.92 1.35 6.20
N PHE A 429 0.50 1.01 4.98
CA PHE A 429 1.38 0.64 3.85
C PHE A 429 1.33 1.65 2.70
#